data_AF-A0A090RRZ9-F1
#
_entry.id   AF-A0A090RRZ9-F1
#
_cell.length_a   1.000
_cell.length_b   1.000
_cell.length_c   1.000
_cell.angle_alpha   90.00
_cell.angle_beta   90.00
_cell.angle_gamma   90.00
#
_symmetry.space_group_name_H-M   'P 1'
#
loop_
_entity.id
_entity.type
_entity.pdbx_description
1 polymer ?
#
loop_
_entity_poly.entity_id
_entity_poly.type
_entity_poly.pdbx_seq_one_letter_code
_entity_poly.pdbx_strand_id
1 'polypeptide(L)'
;MIKKLFRDVVRPYIKKSVSVSFLDLYGNGERHLSKYKKSVGRGFCTLISPTWWLASVSGEGMSSDDRTKAVISRNYFYLTVSMILVFVFGSFSNPGLLGRLDWYLLSLFCLWLYIVCWSRCNEILIAFISDALDKTTGLKPQTKLTYRKRIELAFLSYLELIFNFAFLFYLMPFSWFDKQSGKWGNLVDANSDLSVFNNIFDAIYFSGVTITTLGYGDYSPQHWLPKLLVVQQVLVGFTLIVVSFAIYAGRGLAIESSSGGQKNT
;
A
#
# COMPACT_ATOMS: atom_id res chain seq x y z
N MET A 1 41.08 -34.73 -20.48
CA MET A 1 40.40 -35.69 -19.58
C MET A 1 39.25 -35.04 -18.79
N ILE A 2 39.48 -33.90 -18.12
CA ILE A 2 38.49 -33.21 -17.26
C ILE A 2 37.23 -32.72 -18.01
N LYS A 3 37.37 -32.18 -19.23
CA LYS A 3 36.22 -31.73 -20.06
C LYS A 3 35.30 -32.86 -20.55
N LYS A 4 35.81 -34.09 -20.62
CA LYS A 4 35.05 -35.27 -21.08
C LYS A 4 34.25 -35.87 -19.90
N LEU A 5 34.89 -35.97 -18.73
CA LEU A 5 34.25 -36.37 -17.47
C LEU A 5 33.09 -35.45 -17.07
N PHE A 6 33.27 -34.12 -17.19
CA PHE A 6 32.23 -33.15 -16.86
C PHE A 6 31.02 -33.21 -17.81
N ARG A 7 31.27 -33.50 -19.10
CA ARG A 7 30.22 -33.56 -20.12
C ARG A 7 29.39 -34.85 -20.03
N ASP A 8 30.05 -35.96 -19.74
CA ASP A 8 29.42 -37.29 -19.84
C ASP A 8 28.89 -37.78 -18.47
N VAL A 9 29.46 -37.34 -17.35
CA VAL A 9 29.04 -37.77 -16.00
C VAL A 9 28.23 -36.70 -15.28
N VAL A 10 28.64 -35.43 -15.34
CA VAL A 10 28.00 -34.37 -14.52
C VAL A 10 26.78 -33.76 -15.24
N ARG A 11 26.89 -33.53 -16.55
CA ARG A 11 25.83 -32.89 -17.35
C ARG A 11 24.49 -33.65 -17.38
N PRO A 12 24.45 -35.00 -17.46
CA PRO A 12 23.19 -35.75 -17.39
C PRO A 12 22.55 -35.68 -16.00
N TYR A 13 23.35 -35.67 -14.92
CA TYR A 13 22.86 -35.55 -13.55
C TYR A 13 22.33 -34.15 -13.23
N ILE A 14 22.95 -33.08 -13.76
CA ILE A 14 22.43 -31.71 -13.65
C ILE A 14 21.13 -31.54 -14.47
N LYS A 15 21.05 -32.14 -15.66
CA LYS A 15 19.79 -32.17 -16.45
C LYS A 15 18.68 -32.96 -15.76
N LYS A 16 19.03 -33.98 -14.96
CA LYS A 16 18.09 -34.80 -14.18
C LYS A 16 17.75 -34.16 -12.82
N SER A 17 18.57 -33.23 -12.32
CA SER A 17 18.35 -32.51 -11.05
C SER A 17 17.39 -31.32 -11.16
N VAL A 18 17.16 -30.79 -12.37
CA VAL A 18 15.92 -30.06 -12.66
C VAL A 18 14.85 -31.13 -12.88
N SER A 19 14.47 -31.78 -11.78
CA SER A 19 13.55 -32.90 -11.84
C SER A 19 12.24 -32.45 -12.46
N VAL A 20 11.72 -33.26 -13.39
CA VAL A 20 10.36 -33.12 -13.93
C VAL A 20 9.35 -33.01 -12.77
N SER A 21 9.66 -33.61 -11.61
CA SER A 21 8.91 -33.45 -10.37
C SER A 21 8.84 -32.02 -9.82
N PHE A 22 9.85 -31.16 -10.02
CA PHE A 22 9.83 -29.75 -9.61
C PHE A 22 8.99 -28.89 -10.57
N LEU A 23 9.02 -29.23 -11.87
CA LEU A 23 8.15 -28.63 -12.89
C LEU A 23 6.70 -29.10 -12.75
N ASP A 24 6.49 -30.36 -12.35
CA ASP A 24 5.19 -30.90 -11.99
C ASP A 24 4.71 -30.34 -10.66
N LEU A 25 5.60 -30.03 -9.70
CA LEU A 25 5.26 -29.28 -8.49
C LEU A 25 4.89 -27.82 -8.80
N TYR A 26 5.58 -27.18 -9.73
CA TYR A 26 5.22 -25.86 -10.24
C TYR A 26 3.85 -25.91 -10.94
N GLY A 27 3.61 -26.91 -11.80
CA GLY A 27 2.36 -27.10 -12.52
C GLY A 27 1.17 -27.51 -11.64
N ASN A 28 1.38 -28.40 -10.67
CA ASN A 28 0.37 -28.72 -9.64
C ASN A 28 0.17 -27.54 -8.69
N GLY A 29 1.24 -26.82 -8.37
CA GLY A 29 1.20 -25.56 -7.62
C GLY A 29 0.31 -24.55 -8.32
N GLU A 30 0.52 -24.24 -9.61
CA GLU A 30 -0.34 -23.34 -10.37
C GLU A 30 -1.79 -23.82 -10.46
N ARG A 31 -2.04 -25.11 -10.70
CA ARG A 31 -3.41 -25.64 -10.82
C ARG A 31 -4.17 -25.60 -9.49
N HIS A 32 -3.57 -26.06 -8.40
CA HIS A 32 -4.19 -26.07 -7.07
C HIS A 32 -4.22 -24.68 -6.43
N LEU A 33 -3.15 -23.90 -6.57
CA LEU A 33 -3.19 -22.49 -6.17
C LEU A 33 -4.23 -21.74 -6.98
N SER A 34 -4.37 -21.86 -8.32
CA SER A 34 -5.34 -21.00 -9.04
C SER A 34 -6.79 -21.10 -8.53
N LYS A 35 -7.22 -22.31 -8.13
CA LYS A 35 -8.56 -22.60 -7.63
C LYS A 35 -8.77 -22.08 -6.20
N TYR A 36 -7.79 -22.29 -5.31
CA TYR A 36 -7.83 -21.80 -3.93
C TYR A 36 -7.44 -20.33 -3.79
N LYS A 37 -6.52 -19.81 -4.60
CA LYS A 37 -6.02 -18.41 -4.66
C LYS A 37 -7.15 -17.42 -4.93
N LYS A 38 -8.20 -17.79 -5.67
CA LYS A 38 -9.35 -16.92 -5.90
C LYS A 38 -10.26 -16.80 -4.66
N SER A 39 -10.42 -17.87 -3.87
CA SER A 39 -11.28 -17.88 -2.67
C SER A 39 -10.52 -17.46 -1.41
N VAL A 40 -9.35 -18.06 -1.15
CA VAL A 40 -8.42 -17.70 -0.07
C VAL A 40 -7.87 -16.30 -0.29
N GLY A 41 -7.52 -15.93 -1.53
CA GLY A 41 -7.08 -14.56 -1.83
C GLY A 41 -8.18 -13.53 -1.62
N ARG A 42 -9.45 -13.84 -1.94
CA ARG A 42 -10.57 -12.96 -1.60
C ARG A 42 -10.76 -12.84 -0.09
N GLY A 43 -10.77 -13.95 0.65
CA GLY A 43 -10.88 -13.92 2.12
C GLY A 43 -9.74 -13.13 2.78
N PHE A 44 -8.52 -13.34 2.32
CA PHE A 44 -7.33 -12.62 2.80
C PHE A 44 -7.38 -11.12 2.47
N CYS A 45 -7.76 -10.75 1.25
CA CYS A 45 -7.96 -9.35 0.87
C CYS A 45 -9.09 -8.69 1.65
N THR A 46 -10.19 -9.38 1.92
CA THR A 46 -11.30 -8.88 2.75
C THR A 46 -10.88 -8.67 4.20
N LEU A 47 -10.08 -9.59 4.76
CA LEU A 47 -9.56 -9.44 6.11
C LEU A 47 -8.65 -8.21 6.21
N ILE A 48 -7.67 -8.09 5.31
CA ILE A 48 -6.71 -6.99 5.32
C ILE A 48 -7.34 -5.65 4.94
N SER A 49 -8.39 -5.68 4.10
CA SER A 49 -9.07 -4.49 3.60
C SER A 49 -10.59 -4.71 3.50
N PRO A 50 -11.33 -4.48 4.60
CA PRO A 50 -12.79 -4.39 4.57
C PRO A 50 -13.32 -3.38 3.55
N THR A 51 -12.62 -2.26 3.35
CA THR A 51 -12.99 -1.24 2.35
C THR A 51 -12.86 -1.75 0.93
N TRP A 52 -11.86 -2.59 0.61
CA TRP A 52 -11.77 -3.28 -0.67
C TRP A 52 -12.94 -4.23 -0.89
N TRP A 53 -13.36 -4.96 0.15
CA TRP A 53 -14.53 -5.83 0.05
C TRP A 53 -15.81 -5.03 -0.24
N LEU A 54 -16.06 -3.95 0.50
CA LEU A 54 -17.19 -3.04 0.28
C LEU A 54 -17.18 -2.47 -1.15
N ALA A 55 -16.00 -2.08 -1.63
CA ALA A 55 -15.77 -1.62 -2.98
C ALA A 55 -16.04 -2.68 -4.05
N SER A 56 -15.72 -3.94 -3.76
CA SER A 56 -15.92 -5.06 -4.68
C SER A 56 -17.40 -5.41 -4.81
N VAL A 57 -18.12 -5.46 -3.70
CA VAL A 57 -19.56 -5.76 -3.63
C VAL A 57 -20.38 -4.63 -4.25
N SER A 58 -20.08 -3.38 -3.91
CA SER A 58 -20.75 -2.23 -4.53
C SER A 58 -20.51 -2.17 -6.04
N GLY A 59 -19.38 -2.71 -6.51
CA GLY A 59 -18.97 -2.85 -7.91
C GLY A 59 -19.76 -3.86 -8.75
N GLU A 60 -20.49 -4.79 -8.14
CA GLU A 60 -21.15 -5.89 -8.85
C GLU A 60 -22.37 -5.41 -9.65
N GLY A 61 -22.43 -5.77 -10.93
CA GLY A 61 -23.55 -5.39 -11.83
C GLY A 61 -23.44 -4.01 -12.49
N MET A 62 -22.42 -3.21 -12.17
CA MET A 62 -22.22 -1.89 -12.79
C MET A 62 -21.68 -1.96 -14.23
N SER A 63 -22.14 -1.04 -15.08
CA SER A 63 -21.54 -0.76 -16.38
C SER A 63 -20.10 -0.25 -16.22
N SER A 64 -19.24 -0.45 -17.24
CA SER A 64 -17.85 0.04 -17.22
C SER A 64 -17.74 1.57 -17.04
N ASP A 65 -18.77 2.32 -17.45
CA ASP A 65 -18.83 3.78 -17.26
C ASP A 65 -19.12 4.14 -15.79
N ASP A 66 -20.14 3.52 -15.20
CA ASP A 66 -20.51 3.73 -13.79
C ASP A 66 -19.40 3.28 -12.86
N ARG A 67 -18.75 2.17 -13.16
CA ARG A 67 -17.57 1.69 -12.41
C ARG A 67 -16.41 2.69 -12.48
N THR A 68 -16.24 3.37 -13.60
CA THR A 68 -15.22 4.41 -13.76
C THR A 68 -15.53 5.62 -12.86
N LYS A 69 -16.79 6.10 -12.89
CA LYS A 69 -17.25 7.19 -12.02
C LYS A 69 -17.14 6.85 -10.54
N ALA A 70 -17.51 5.62 -10.16
CA ALA A 70 -17.42 5.14 -8.78
C ALA A 70 -15.98 5.11 -8.26
N VAL A 71 -15.02 4.62 -9.06
CA VAL A 71 -13.58 4.63 -8.68
C VAL A 71 -13.07 6.05 -8.48
N ILE A 72 -13.40 6.97 -9.39
CA ILE A 72 -12.98 8.37 -9.29
C ILE A 72 -13.59 9.01 -8.04
N SER A 73 -14.91 8.90 -7.85
CA SER A 73 -15.62 9.49 -6.72
C SER A 73 -15.09 8.96 -5.38
N ARG A 74 -14.86 7.65 -5.28
CA ARG A 74 -14.33 7.03 -4.07
C ARG A 74 -12.92 7.52 -3.73
N ASN A 75 -12.07 7.74 -4.73
CA ASN A 75 -10.72 8.28 -4.52
C ASN A 75 -10.76 9.70 -3.93
N TYR A 76 -11.56 10.60 -4.52
CA TYR A 76 -11.73 11.96 -3.99
C TYR A 76 -12.37 11.97 -2.60
N PHE A 77 -13.38 11.12 -2.37
CA PHE A 77 -14.04 11.00 -1.07
C PHE A 77 -13.05 10.63 0.03
N TYR A 78 -12.28 9.56 -0.15
CA TYR A 78 -11.32 9.12 0.87
C TYR A 78 -10.17 10.10 1.08
N LEU A 79 -9.66 10.74 0.01
CA LEU A 79 -8.69 11.82 0.16
C LEU A 79 -9.25 12.96 1.01
N THR A 80 -10.48 13.40 0.71
CA THR A 80 -11.13 14.49 1.46
C THR A 80 -11.34 14.11 2.92
N VAL A 81 -11.82 12.89 3.19
CA VAL A 81 -11.99 12.36 4.55
C VAL A 81 -10.65 12.28 5.28
N SER A 82 -9.59 11.79 4.64
CA SER A 82 -8.25 11.69 5.27
C SER A 82 -7.70 13.06 5.64
N MET A 83 -7.86 14.07 4.78
CA MET A 83 -7.46 15.45 5.07
C MET A 83 -8.27 15.99 6.27
N ILE A 84 -9.60 15.86 6.24
CA ILE A 84 -10.46 16.31 7.34
C ILE A 84 -10.06 15.63 8.65
N LEU A 85 -9.85 14.32 8.66
CA LEU A 85 -9.44 13.58 9.86
C LEU A 85 -8.11 14.10 10.43
N VAL A 86 -7.10 14.27 9.58
CA VAL A 86 -5.79 14.82 9.95
C VAL A 86 -5.93 16.20 10.57
N PHE A 87 -6.66 17.13 9.93
CA PHE A 87 -6.77 18.51 10.41
C PHE A 87 -7.65 18.64 11.66
N VAL A 88 -8.76 17.89 11.73
CA VAL A 88 -9.66 17.90 12.90
C VAL A 88 -8.91 17.33 14.11
N PHE A 89 -8.33 16.14 14.01
CA PHE A 89 -7.58 15.58 15.14
C PHE A 89 -6.32 16.39 15.43
N GLY A 90 -5.63 16.90 14.41
CA GLY A 90 -4.47 17.77 14.60
C GLY A 90 -4.77 19.08 15.33
N SER A 91 -6.01 19.56 15.27
CA SER A 91 -6.44 20.80 15.95
C SER A 91 -7.08 20.55 17.31
N PHE A 92 -7.83 19.46 17.46
CA PHE A 92 -8.65 19.21 18.66
C PHE A 92 -8.10 18.13 19.58
N SER A 93 -7.19 17.27 19.11
CA SER A 93 -6.60 16.22 19.92
C SER A 93 -5.15 16.55 20.24
N ASN A 94 -4.65 16.00 21.34
CA ASN A 94 -3.23 16.05 21.65
C ASN A 94 -2.53 14.87 20.98
N PRO A 95 -1.28 15.02 20.56
CA PRO A 95 -0.56 13.91 19.96
C PRO A 95 -0.34 12.80 21.01
N GLY A 96 -0.22 11.56 20.53
CA GLY A 96 -0.13 10.38 21.40
C GLY A 96 -1.41 10.02 22.16
N LEU A 97 -2.57 10.41 21.62
CA LEU A 97 -3.89 10.12 22.20
C LEU A 97 -4.08 8.65 22.60
N LEU A 98 -3.61 7.70 21.78
CA LEU A 98 -3.76 6.26 22.06
C LEU A 98 -3.10 5.82 23.38
N GLY A 99 -2.04 6.50 23.80
CA GLY A 99 -1.35 6.19 25.06
C GLY A 99 -2.10 6.64 26.31
N ARG A 100 -3.16 7.44 26.15
CA ARG A 100 -3.92 8.06 27.25
C ARG A 100 -5.31 7.45 27.45
N LEU A 101 -5.73 6.56 26.55
CA LEU A 101 -7.06 5.96 26.58
C LEU A 101 -7.10 4.70 27.45
N ASP A 102 -8.21 4.48 28.14
CA ASP A 102 -8.52 3.23 28.82
C ASP A 102 -8.57 2.06 27.82
N TRP A 103 -8.24 0.84 28.27
CA TRP A 103 -8.14 -0.34 27.41
C TRP A 103 -9.38 -0.58 26.53
N TYR A 104 -10.59 -0.38 27.06
CA TYR A 104 -11.83 -0.55 26.30
C TYR A 104 -11.95 0.47 25.17
N LEU A 105 -11.76 1.76 25.48
CA LEU A 105 -11.81 2.84 24.48
C LEU A 105 -10.67 2.70 23.46
N LEU A 106 -9.48 2.32 23.91
CA LEU A 106 -8.33 2.03 23.07
C LEU A 106 -8.65 0.91 22.06
N SER A 107 -9.27 -0.18 22.50
CA SER A 107 -9.61 -1.30 21.61
C SER A 107 -10.62 -0.90 20.52
N LEU A 108 -11.65 -0.13 20.88
CA LEU A 108 -12.64 0.39 19.93
C LEU A 108 -12.01 1.37 18.94
N PHE A 109 -11.15 2.25 19.44
CA PHE A 109 -10.47 3.23 18.61
C PHE A 109 -9.45 2.59 17.66
N CYS A 110 -8.69 1.58 18.13
CA CYS A 110 -7.81 0.78 17.29
C CYS A 110 -8.58 0.00 16.22
N LEU A 111 -9.75 -0.56 16.56
CA LEU A 111 -10.63 -1.21 15.58
C LEU A 111 -11.12 -0.21 14.53
N TRP A 112 -11.48 1.00 14.94
CA TRP A 112 -11.89 2.06 14.02
C TRP A 112 -10.73 2.49 13.11
N LEU A 113 -9.52 2.70 13.64
CA LEU A 113 -8.31 2.99 12.85
C LEU A 113 -7.97 1.86 11.87
N TYR A 114 -8.18 0.61 12.29
CA TYR A 114 -8.01 -0.56 11.43
C TYR A 114 -9.00 -0.53 10.24
N ILE A 115 -10.28 -0.33 10.52
CA ILE A 115 -11.34 -0.33 9.51
C ILE A 115 -11.19 0.85 8.54
N VAL A 116 -10.79 2.03 9.03
CA VAL A 116 -10.74 3.25 8.22
C VAL A 116 -9.37 3.43 7.55
N CYS A 117 -8.29 3.59 8.31
CA CYS A 117 -7.00 3.99 7.76
C CYS A 117 -6.20 2.80 7.23
N TRP A 118 -6.07 1.73 8.03
CA TRP A 118 -5.29 0.56 7.63
C TRP A 118 -5.92 -0.16 6.44
N SER A 119 -7.23 -0.42 6.51
CA SER A 119 -7.98 -1.02 5.41
C SER A 119 -7.81 -0.23 4.11
N ARG A 120 -7.88 1.10 4.20
CA ARG A 120 -7.82 1.98 3.04
C ARG A 120 -6.44 1.98 2.38
N CYS A 121 -5.37 2.00 3.17
CA CYS A 121 -4.01 1.90 2.64
C CYS A 121 -3.80 0.59 1.85
N ASN A 122 -4.34 -0.52 2.37
CA ASN A 122 -4.27 -1.81 1.68
C ASN A 122 -5.21 -1.91 0.48
N GLU A 123 -6.39 -1.26 0.52
CA GLU A 123 -7.28 -1.18 -0.64
C GLU A 123 -6.58 -0.49 -1.81
N ILE A 124 -5.91 0.64 -1.56
CA ILE A 124 -5.14 1.37 -2.57
C ILE A 124 -4.09 0.42 -3.17
N LEU A 125 -3.29 -0.25 -2.35
CA LEU A 125 -2.27 -1.20 -2.82
C LEU A 125 -2.88 -2.28 -3.74
N ILE A 126 -3.92 -2.96 -3.27
CA ILE A 126 -4.56 -4.07 -4.00
C ILE A 126 -5.18 -3.56 -5.29
N ALA A 127 -5.86 -2.41 -5.27
CA ALA A 127 -6.51 -1.83 -6.44
C ALA A 127 -5.49 -1.46 -7.51
N PHE A 128 -4.38 -0.83 -7.15
CA PHE A 128 -3.33 -0.46 -8.09
C PHE A 128 -2.58 -1.66 -8.65
N ILE A 129 -2.21 -2.64 -7.81
CA ILE A 129 -1.56 -3.87 -8.29
C ILE A 129 -2.49 -4.62 -9.25
N SER A 130 -3.77 -4.76 -8.89
CA SER A 130 -4.74 -5.48 -9.73
C SER A 130 -4.94 -4.78 -11.07
N ASP A 131 -5.10 -3.45 -11.06
CA ASP A 131 -5.26 -2.67 -12.28
C ASP A 131 -4.01 -2.73 -13.18
N ALA A 132 -2.83 -2.63 -12.58
CA ALA A 132 -1.55 -2.78 -13.25
C ALA A 132 -1.38 -4.15 -13.91
N LEU A 133 -1.63 -5.22 -13.16
CA LEU A 133 -1.54 -6.59 -13.66
C LEU A 133 -2.56 -6.85 -14.77
N ASP A 134 -3.79 -6.36 -14.64
CA ASP A 134 -4.82 -6.48 -15.68
C ASP A 134 -4.40 -5.83 -17.00
N LYS A 135 -3.57 -4.77 -16.97
CA LYS A 135 -3.00 -4.20 -18.20
C LYS A 135 -1.94 -5.10 -18.81
N THR A 136 -1.15 -5.81 -18.03
CA THR A 136 -0.11 -6.71 -18.57
C THR A 136 -0.69 -7.95 -19.25
N THR A 137 -1.89 -8.40 -18.88
CA THR A 137 -2.50 -9.66 -19.36
C THR A 137 -3.24 -9.54 -20.69
N GLY A 138 -3.38 -8.33 -21.26
CA GLY A 138 -4.08 -8.12 -22.55
C GLY A 138 -5.60 -8.32 -22.48
N LEU A 139 -6.16 -8.48 -21.29
CA LEU A 139 -7.62 -8.60 -21.09
C LEU A 139 -8.32 -7.26 -21.36
N LYS A 140 -9.61 -7.35 -21.72
CA LYS A 140 -10.44 -6.14 -21.92
C LYS A 140 -10.46 -5.31 -20.63
N PRO A 141 -10.24 -3.98 -20.70
CA PRO A 141 -10.28 -3.11 -19.52
C PRO A 141 -11.62 -3.18 -18.80
N GLN A 142 -11.61 -3.34 -17.48
CA GLN A 142 -12.82 -3.25 -16.64
C GLN A 142 -13.40 -1.83 -16.57
N THR A 143 -12.53 -0.82 -16.70
CA THR A 143 -12.85 0.62 -16.62
C THR A 143 -12.39 1.33 -17.89
N LYS A 144 -13.09 2.41 -18.29
CA LYS A 144 -12.74 3.25 -19.45
C LYS A 144 -11.74 4.39 -19.11
N LEU A 145 -11.07 4.32 -17.96
CA LEU A 145 -10.09 5.32 -17.53
C LEU A 145 -8.92 5.43 -18.51
N THR A 146 -8.63 6.67 -18.94
CA THR A 146 -7.44 7.04 -19.71
C THR A 146 -6.17 6.90 -18.86
N TYR A 147 -5.01 6.68 -19.49
CA TYR A 147 -3.73 6.58 -18.77
C TYR A 147 -3.40 7.86 -18.00
N ARG A 148 -3.69 9.03 -18.57
CA ARG A 148 -3.55 10.32 -17.88
C ARG A 148 -4.36 10.35 -16.57
N LYS A 149 -5.63 9.95 -16.60
CA LYS A 149 -6.47 9.96 -15.39
C LYS A 149 -6.00 8.93 -14.36
N ARG A 150 -5.45 7.79 -14.79
CA ARG A 150 -4.85 6.80 -13.88
C ARG A 150 -3.63 7.35 -13.14
N ILE A 151 -2.75 8.07 -13.84
CA ILE A 151 -1.59 8.74 -13.22
C ILE A 151 -2.06 9.80 -12.21
N GLU A 152 -3.08 10.58 -12.56
CA GLU A 152 -3.68 11.54 -11.63
C GLU A 152 -4.25 10.86 -10.37
N LEU A 153 -5.04 9.81 -10.53
CA LEU A 153 -5.59 9.03 -9.41
C LEU A 153 -4.50 8.36 -8.57
N ALA A 154 -3.40 7.92 -9.20
CA ALA A 154 -2.23 7.39 -8.49
C ALA A 154 -1.60 8.47 -7.61
N PHE A 155 -1.36 9.65 -8.17
CA PHE A 155 -0.80 10.77 -7.42
C PHE A 155 -1.70 11.20 -6.25
N LEU A 156 -3.01 11.30 -6.46
CA LEU A 156 -3.96 11.61 -5.39
C LEU A 156 -3.97 10.53 -4.29
N SER A 157 -3.91 9.26 -4.67
CA SER A 157 -3.79 8.14 -3.72
C SER A 157 -2.46 8.16 -2.96
N TYR A 158 -1.39 8.62 -3.59
CA TYR A 158 -0.09 8.79 -2.93
C TYR A 158 -0.14 9.88 -1.85
N LEU A 159 -0.78 11.02 -2.14
CA LEU A 159 -1.05 12.05 -1.14
C LEU A 159 -1.97 11.53 -0.02
N GLU A 160 -2.99 10.75 -0.37
CA GLU A 160 -3.88 10.10 0.60
C GLU A 160 -3.11 9.19 1.57
N LEU A 161 -2.13 8.42 1.09
CA LEU A 161 -1.25 7.61 1.93
C LEU A 161 -0.45 8.47 2.91
N ILE A 162 0.08 9.61 2.48
CA ILE A 162 0.81 10.53 3.36
C ILE A 162 -0.10 10.95 4.53
N PHE A 163 -1.32 11.39 4.25
CA PHE A 163 -2.27 11.82 5.28
C PHE A 163 -2.70 10.66 6.19
N ASN A 164 -3.02 9.49 5.65
CA ASN A 164 -3.43 8.34 6.44
C ASN A 164 -2.32 7.86 7.40
N PHE A 165 -1.08 7.74 6.94
CA PHE A 165 0.04 7.36 7.80
C PHE A 165 0.40 8.47 8.79
N ALA A 166 0.35 9.73 8.38
CA ALA A 166 0.54 10.86 9.30
C ALA A 166 -0.47 10.83 10.45
N PHE A 167 -1.74 10.57 10.13
CA PHE A 167 -2.79 10.42 11.13
C PHE A 167 -2.51 9.24 12.09
N LEU A 168 -2.12 8.08 11.55
CA LEU A 168 -1.76 6.91 12.35
C LEU A 168 -0.59 7.20 13.29
N PHE A 169 0.47 7.85 12.80
CA PHE A 169 1.65 8.18 13.62
C PHE A 169 1.36 9.25 14.65
N TYR A 170 0.59 10.28 14.31
CA TYR A 170 0.20 11.35 15.21
C TYR A 170 -0.54 10.84 16.46
N LEU A 171 -1.40 9.84 16.28
CA LEU A 171 -2.18 9.24 17.37
C LEU A 171 -1.37 8.29 18.26
N MET A 172 -0.24 7.77 17.78
CA MET A 172 0.55 6.78 18.50
C MET A 172 1.30 7.37 19.69
N PRO A 173 1.50 6.59 20.77
CA PRO A 173 2.25 7.04 21.93
C PRO A 173 3.66 7.53 21.54
N PHE A 174 4.07 8.69 22.05
CA PHE A 174 5.41 9.25 21.77
C PHE A 174 6.54 8.34 22.21
N SER A 175 6.33 7.57 23.29
CA SER A 175 7.29 6.58 23.78
C SER A 175 7.66 5.52 22.74
N TRP A 176 6.89 5.40 21.66
CA TRP A 176 7.17 4.46 20.58
C TRP A 176 8.13 5.02 19.52
N PHE A 177 8.43 6.32 19.54
CA PHE A 177 9.32 7.00 18.59
C PHE A 177 10.62 7.52 19.23
N ASP A 178 10.81 7.31 20.53
CA ASP A 178 11.93 7.86 21.30
C ASP A 178 12.83 6.76 21.88
N LYS A 179 14.16 7.01 21.86
CA LYS A 179 15.20 6.20 22.54
C LYS A 179 15.55 6.75 23.93
N GLN A 180 15.16 7.98 24.27
CA GLN A 180 15.68 8.74 25.42
C GLN A 180 14.75 8.76 26.64
N SER A 181 13.49 8.37 26.52
CA SER A 181 12.57 8.16 27.64
C SER A 181 12.68 6.74 28.20
N GLY A 182 13.70 6.51 29.03
CA GLY A 182 13.90 5.29 29.82
C GLY A 182 12.81 5.01 30.88
N LYS A 183 11.58 5.50 30.72
CA LYS A 183 10.44 5.23 31.60
C LYS A 183 9.21 4.92 30.77
N TRP A 184 8.90 3.63 30.66
CA TRP A 184 7.62 3.16 30.15
C TRP A 184 6.48 3.79 30.94
N GLY A 185 5.65 4.59 30.26
CA GLY A 185 4.29 4.87 30.71
C GLY A 185 4.10 5.80 31.91
N ASN A 186 5.01 6.73 32.21
CA ASN A 186 4.73 7.78 33.20
C ASN A 186 5.12 9.16 32.69
N LEU A 187 4.08 10.01 32.56
CA LEU A 187 4.08 11.48 32.59
C LEU A 187 5.36 12.11 32.01
N VAL A 188 5.43 12.19 30.68
CA VAL A 188 6.21 13.26 30.04
C VAL A 188 5.56 14.55 30.53
N ASP A 189 6.33 15.30 31.33
CA ASP A 189 5.93 16.56 31.91
C ASP A 189 5.43 17.48 30.79
N ALA A 190 4.26 18.07 30.96
CA ALA A 190 3.62 18.93 29.94
C ALA A 190 4.46 20.18 29.60
N ASN A 191 5.54 20.42 30.35
CA ASN A 191 6.49 21.52 30.23
C ASN A 191 7.89 21.08 29.77
N SER A 192 8.07 19.85 29.29
CA SER A 192 9.34 19.44 28.68
C SER A 192 9.33 19.73 27.18
N ASP A 193 10.25 20.60 26.73
CA ASP A 193 10.48 21.02 25.33
C ASP A 193 10.93 19.88 24.38
N LEU A 194 10.64 18.62 24.74
CA LEU A 194 11.09 17.42 24.03
C LEU A 194 9.91 16.62 23.47
N SER A 195 8.92 17.30 22.87
CA SER A 195 7.90 16.64 22.06
C SER A 195 8.48 16.23 20.70
N VAL A 196 8.50 14.92 20.44
CA VAL A 196 8.89 14.35 19.13
C VAL A 196 7.94 14.80 18.03
N PHE A 197 6.64 14.95 18.30
CA PHE A 197 5.72 15.62 17.39
C PHE A 197 5.07 16.79 18.13
N ASN A 198 5.41 18.03 17.75
CA ASN A 198 4.82 19.22 18.35
C ASN A 198 3.44 19.51 17.78
N ASN A 199 3.24 19.18 16.50
CA ASN A 199 2.01 19.44 15.78
C ASN A 199 1.74 18.34 14.74
N ILE A 200 0.56 18.42 14.11
CA ILE A 200 0.18 17.49 13.03
C ILE A 200 1.09 17.62 11.79
N PHE A 201 1.70 18.78 11.56
CA PHE A 201 2.61 18.99 10.44
C PHE A 201 3.89 18.18 10.58
N ASP A 202 4.39 17.98 11.80
CA ASP A 202 5.55 17.11 12.05
C ASP A 202 5.24 15.65 11.70
N ALA A 203 4.00 15.18 11.96
CA ALA A 203 3.56 13.84 11.56
C ALA A 203 3.37 13.71 10.04
N ILE A 204 2.85 14.75 9.38
CA ILE A 204 2.77 14.83 7.91
C ILE A 204 4.17 14.81 7.30
N TYR A 205 5.09 15.58 7.89
CA TYR A 205 6.49 15.63 7.50
C TYR A 205 7.14 14.25 7.64
N PHE A 206 7.01 13.59 8.79
CA PHE A 206 7.56 12.25 9.02
C PHE A 206 7.01 11.23 8.01
N SER A 207 5.69 11.25 7.78
CA SER A 207 5.04 10.41 6.78
C SER A 207 5.58 10.69 5.37
N GLY A 208 5.73 11.96 4.99
CA GLY A 208 6.28 12.40 3.70
C GLY A 208 7.73 11.96 3.49
N VAL A 209 8.60 12.20 4.47
CA VAL A 209 10.01 11.80 4.48
C VAL A 209 10.16 10.27 4.41
N THR A 210 9.27 9.55 5.08
CA THR A 210 9.25 8.08 5.09
C THR A 210 8.83 7.52 3.73
N ILE A 211 7.69 7.96 3.18
CA ILE A 211 7.18 7.43 1.91
C ILE A 211 8.08 7.77 0.71
N THR A 212 8.79 8.90 0.79
CA THR A 212 9.80 9.32 -0.20
C THR A 212 11.16 8.67 0.02
N THR A 213 11.31 7.87 1.08
CA THR A 213 12.57 7.20 1.46
C THR A 213 13.73 8.16 1.74
N LEU A 214 13.44 9.43 2.06
CA LEU A 214 14.45 10.44 2.41
C LEU A 214 15.13 10.10 3.75
N GLY A 215 14.33 9.77 4.77
CA GLY A 215 14.81 9.25 6.04
C GLY A 215 15.86 10.11 6.75
N TYR A 216 15.57 11.40 7.01
CA TYR A 216 16.51 12.29 7.70
C TYR A 216 16.97 11.79 9.08
N GLY A 217 16.17 10.96 9.75
CA GLY A 217 16.53 10.28 10.99
C GLY A 217 16.26 11.09 12.26
N ASP A 218 15.59 12.23 12.12
CA ASP A 218 15.04 13.05 13.19
C ASP A 218 13.92 12.36 13.97
N TYR A 219 13.09 11.58 13.28
CA TYR A 219 12.07 10.71 13.87
C TYR A 219 12.34 9.24 13.56
N SER A 220 12.41 8.39 14.59
CA SER A 220 12.76 6.98 14.41
C SER A 220 11.89 6.05 15.27
N PRO A 221 11.07 5.18 14.66
CA PRO A 221 10.23 4.26 15.41
C PRO A 221 11.08 3.26 16.19
N GLN A 222 10.82 3.11 17.50
CA GLN A 222 11.47 2.15 18.38
C GLN A 222 10.60 0.92 18.64
N HIS A 223 9.29 1.12 18.77
CA HIS A 223 8.34 0.03 19.00
C HIS A 223 8.10 -0.80 17.72
N TRP A 224 7.76 -2.08 17.88
CA TRP A 224 7.59 -3.01 16.76
C TRP A 224 6.43 -2.60 15.83
N LEU A 225 5.37 -1.99 16.38
CA LEU A 225 4.19 -1.60 15.62
C LEU A 225 4.46 -0.43 14.64
N PRO A 226 4.99 0.74 15.03
CA PRO A 226 5.32 1.79 14.07
C PRO A 226 6.45 1.39 13.11
N LYS A 227 7.37 0.48 13.52
CA LYS A 227 8.33 -0.13 12.58
C LYS A 227 7.63 -0.90 11.46
N LEU A 228 6.63 -1.72 11.81
CA LEU A 228 5.81 -2.44 10.83
C LEU A 228 5.07 -1.46 9.90
N LEU A 229 4.49 -0.39 10.46
CA LEU A 229 3.78 0.62 9.68
C LEU A 229 4.70 1.35 8.69
N VAL A 230 5.90 1.73 9.09
CA VAL A 230 6.89 2.36 8.20
C VAL A 230 7.26 1.42 7.07
N VAL A 231 7.51 0.14 7.35
CA VAL A 231 7.78 -0.87 6.31
C VAL A 231 6.61 -0.98 5.34
N GLN A 232 5.38 -1.07 5.87
CA GLN A 232 4.19 -1.13 5.04
C GLN A 232 4.03 0.15 4.19
N GLN A 233 4.23 1.34 4.78
CA GLN A 233 4.13 2.62 4.08
C GLN A 233 5.07 2.70 2.90
N VAL A 234 6.34 2.33 3.10
CA VAL A 234 7.35 2.33 2.04
C VAL A 234 6.96 1.32 0.95
N LEU A 235 6.55 0.11 1.32
CA LEU A 235 6.13 -0.90 0.34
C LEU A 235 4.93 -0.43 -0.49
N VAL A 236 3.91 0.15 0.15
CA VAL A 236 2.70 0.63 -0.53
C VAL A 236 3.03 1.82 -1.43
N GLY A 237 3.74 2.84 -0.89
CA GLY A 237 4.09 4.05 -1.62
C GLY A 237 5.02 3.79 -2.81
N PHE A 238 6.07 2.98 -2.59
CA PHE A 238 7.01 2.62 -3.65
C PHE A 238 6.34 1.79 -4.74
N THR A 239 5.52 0.80 -4.37
CA THR A 239 4.74 0.02 -5.34
C THR A 239 3.85 0.93 -6.16
N LEU A 240 3.14 1.86 -5.53
CA LEU A 240 2.24 2.77 -6.21
C LEU A 240 2.98 3.62 -7.24
N ILE A 241 4.07 4.31 -6.86
CA ILE A 241 4.83 5.16 -7.78
C ILE A 241 5.44 4.34 -8.91
N VAL A 242 6.18 3.27 -8.57
CA VAL A 242 6.95 2.50 -9.56
C VAL A 242 6.03 1.80 -10.55
N VAL A 243 5.01 1.11 -10.06
CA VAL A 243 4.08 0.37 -10.92
C VAL A 243 3.26 1.34 -11.77
N SER A 244 2.77 2.44 -11.17
CA SER A 244 1.96 3.42 -11.91
C SER A 244 2.79 4.11 -12.99
N PHE A 245 4.00 4.57 -12.67
CA PHE A 245 4.83 5.26 -13.65
C PHE A 245 5.31 4.31 -14.74
N ALA A 246 5.86 3.14 -14.38
CA ALA A 246 6.39 2.19 -15.35
C ALA A 246 5.33 1.68 -16.34
N ILE A 247 4.16 1.28 -15.84
CA ILE A 247 3.13 0.68 -16.68
C ILE A 247 2.32 1.75 -17.41
N TYR A 248 1.89 2.81 -16.72
CA TYR A 248 0.99 3.79 -17.33
C TYR A 248 1.75 4.75 -18.27
N ALA A 249 2.96 5.19 -17.92
CA ALA A 249 3.76 6.01 -18.82
C ALA A 249 4.23 5.18 -20.03
N GLY A 250 4.73 3.96 -19.81
CA GLY A 250 5.17 3.08 -20.89
C GLY A 250 4.06 2.77 -21.90
N ARG A 251 2.85 2.46 -21.42
CA ARG A 251 1.67 2.22 -22.29
C ARG A 251 1.14 3.49 -22.93
N GLY A 252 1.18 4.62 -22.23
CA GLY A 252 0.76 5.93 -22.76
C GLY A 252 1.59 6.33 -23.97
N LEU A 253 2.92 6.27 -23.85
CA LEU A 253 3.86 6.58 -24.93
C LEU A 253 3.72 5.63 -26.12
N ALA A 254 3.50 4.33 -25.87
CA ALA A 254 3.29 3.35 -26.93
C ALA A 254 2.06 3.69 -27.79
N ILE A 255 0.96 4.17 -27.18
CA ILE A 255 -0.26 4.55 -27.91
C ILE A 255 -0.03 5.81 -28.75
N GLU A 256 0.69 6.81 -28.22
CA GLU A 256 1.05 8.00 -28.99
C GLU A 256 1.92 7.65 -30.21
N SER A 257 2.89 6.75 -30.04
CA SER A 257 3.72 6.29 -31.17
C SER A 257 2.90 5.57 -32.26
N SER A 258 1.90 4.76 -31.86
CA SER A 258 1.03 4.05 -32.81
C SER A 258 0.06 4.97 -33.56
N SER A 259 -0.42 6.03 -32.90
CA SER A 259 -1.36 7.00 -33.49
C SER A 259 -0.67 8.08 -34.33
N GLY A 260 0.60 8.37 -34.04
CA GLY A 260 1.47 9.21 -34.89
C GLY A 260 1.88 8.53 -36.20
N GLY A 261 2.11 7.21 -36.19
CA GLY A 261 2.45 6.44 -37.39
C GLY A 261 1.33 6.33 -38.43
N GLN A 262 0.08 6.44 -38.00
CA GLN A 262 -1.10 6.28 -38.86
C GLN A 262 -1.55 7.57 -39.57
N LYS A 263 -0.92 8.72 -39.26
CA LYS A 263 -1.17 10.01 -39.94
C LYS A 263 -0.22 10.30 -41.11
N ASN A 264 0.81 9.47 -41.33
CA ASN A 264 1.83 9.66 -42.36
C ASN A 264 1.76 8.63 -43.50
N THR A 265 0.62 7.97 -43.68
CA THR A 265 0.29 7.10 -44.82
C THR A 265 -1.10 7.43 -45.31
#